data_AF-A0A817AJB6-F1
#
_entry.id   AF-A0A817AJB6-F1
#
_cell.length_a   1.000
_cell.length_b   1.000
_cell.length_c   1.000
_cell.angle_alpha   90.00
_cell.angle_beta   90.00
_cell.angle_gamma   90.00
#
_symmetry.space_group_name_H-M   'P 1'
#
loop_
_entity.id
_entity.type
_entity.pdbx_description
1 polymer ?
#
loop_
_entity_poly.entity_id
_entity_poly.type
_entity_poly.pdbx_seq_one_letter_code
_entity_poly.pdbx_strand_id
1 'polypeptide(L)'
;MIKLHSLTHFTMTLYNLEFNDFEEFLLKLCSPLQLFDAKIKSRDRIYLNADRWERFISQNMTSLIRFIFRYSDIIDDEFELTFYHSLINRFTSSFWIDRKWFFKLFIEEDELIYSIRPYQETWIDFQEYLHINQDTKNSINDFLNPYFPVVELSIVGSCLTENDEPLINKINFIFNMTKVTYLDIECDQMTVSMLITILHSLINLNSIRLSNSALCQQMDLCIRDKIIFNAFLNMNKISKITLQT
;
A
#
# COMPACT_ATOMS: atom_id res chain seq x y z
N MET A 1 -30.68 8.68 21.30
CA MET A 1 -29.38 8.22 20.78
C MET A 1 -29.54 6.76 20.34
N ILE A 2 -29.30 6.43 19.07
CA ILE A 2 -29.57 5.10 18.52
C ILE A 2 -28.34 4.22 18.75
N LYS A 3 -28.43 3.20 19.63
CA LYS A 3 -27.37 2.20 19.79
C LYS A 3 -27.64 1.03 18.84
N LEU A 4 -26.77 0.83 17.86
CA LEU A 4 -26.90 -0.23 16.85
C LEU A 4 -26.27 -1.53 17.35
N HIS A 5 -26.88 -2.16 18.36
CA HIS A 5 -26.34 -3.33 19.06
C HIS A 5 -26.12 -4.57 18.17
N SER A 6 -26.79 -4.64 17.02
CA SER A 6 -26.65 -5.75 16.07
C SER A 6 -25.74 -5.42 14.88
N LEU A 7 -25.17 -4.22 14.82
CA LEU A 7 -24.33 -3.81 13.71
C LEU A 7 -22.94 -4.46 13.84
N THR A 8 -22.74 -5.52 13.09
CA THR A 8 -21.47 -6.26 13.05
C THR A 8 -20.61 -5.90 11.84
N HIS A 9 -21.20 -5.27 10.82
CA HIS A 9 -20.52 -4.88 9.59
C HIS A 9 -20.85 -3.42 9.28
N PHE A 10 -19.81 -2.64 9.02
CA PHE A 10 -19.97 -1.24 8.69
C PHE A 10 -18.97 -0.84 7.59
N THR A 11 -19.52 -0.36 6.48
CA THR A 11 -18.77 0.11 5.32
C THR A 11 -19.17 1.54 5.02
N MET A 12 -18.20 2.41 4.74
CA MET A 12 -18.48 3.79 4.40
C MET A 12 -17.45 4.41 3.46
N THR A 13 -17.88 5.48 2.79
CA THR A 13 -16.98 6.36 2.03
C THR A 13 -17.23 7.79 2.48
N LEU A 14 -16.16 8.50 2.84
CA LEU A 14 -16.20 9.84 3.41
C LEU A 14 -15.33 10.79 2.62
N TYR A 15 -15.80 12.03 2.55
CA TYR A 15 -15.13 13.14 1.88
C TYR A 15 -15.00 14.30 2.86
N ASN A 16 -13.80 14.86 2.98
CA ASN A 16 -13.51 16.09 3.75
C ASN A 16 -14.04 16.06 5.20
N LEU A 17 -13.97 14.90 5.85
CA LEU A 17 -14.25 14.76 7.28
C LEU A 17 -12.93 14.81 8.06
N GLU A 18 -12.91 15.58 9.16
CA GLU A 18 -11.79 15.58 10.10
C GLU A 18 -11.81 14.31 10.95
N PHE A 19 -10.62 13.83 11.33
CA PHE A 19 -10.46 12.61 12.08
C PHE A 19 -11.18 12.66 13.44
N ASN A 20 -11.19 13.81 14.11
CA ASN A 20 -11.81 13.95 15.43
C ASN A 20 -13.33 13.72 15.36
N ASP A 21 -14.01 14.34 14.40
CA ASP A 21 -15.44 14.17 14.19
C ASP A 21 -15.78 12.73 13.80
N PHE A 22 -14.93 12.14 12.97
CA PHE A 22 -15.05 10.75 12.58
C PHE A 22 -14.87 9.77 13.76
N GLU A 23 -13.88 9.99 14.62
CA GLU A 23 -13.64 9.19 15.81
C GLU A 23 -14.84 9.27 16.77
N GLU A 24 -15.38 10.48 17.00
CA GLU A 24 -16.59 10.68 17.80
C GLU A 24 -17.83 9.97 17.22
N PHE A 25 -17.95 9.95 15.89
CA PHE A 25 -18.98 9.20 15.21
C PHE A 25 -18.80 7.69 15.42
N LEU A 26 -17.60 7.17 15.23
CA LEU A 26 -17.33 5.74 15.39
C LEU A 26 -17.58 5.28 16.82
N LEU A 27 -17.25 6.05 17.86
CA LEU A 27 -17.52 5.71 19.27
C LEU A 27 -18.99 5.33 19.53
N LYS A 28 -19.93 5.80 18.70
CA LYS A 28 -21.35 5.49 18.80
C LYS A 28 -21.72 4.11 18.23
N LEU A 29 -20.82 3.48 17.48
CA LEU A 29 -21.03 2.25 16.69
C LEU A 29 -20.20 1.04 17.16
N CYS A 30 -19.09 1.26 17.87
CA CYS A 30 -17.94 0.32 17.86
C CYS A 30 -18.13 -1.05 18.53
N SER A 31 -19.01 -1.22 19.53
CA SER A 31 -18.88 -2.38 20.43
C SER A 31 -19.13 -3.77 19.81
N PRO A 32 -20.09 -3.97 18.90
CA PRO A 32 -20.33 -5.28 18.27
C PRO A 32 -19.62 -5.45 16.93
N LEU A 33 -18.87 -4.44 16.47
CA LEU A 33 -18.38 -4.39 15.11
C LEU A 33 -17.29 -5.44 14.87
N GLN A 34 -17.49 -6.29 13.87
CA GLN A 34 -16.58 -7.36 13.45
C GLN A 34 -15.87 -7.02 12.14
N LEU A 35 -16.53 -6.29 11.24
CA LEU A 35 -15.96 -5.76 10.01
C LEU A 35 -16.12 -4.26 9.95
N PHE A 36 -15.01 -3.57 9.72
CA PHE A 36 -14.97 -2.15 9.44
C PHE A 36 -14.25 -1.90 8.11
N ASP A 37 -14.93 -1.24 7.18
CA ASP A 37 -14.38 -0.81 5.89
C ASP A 37 -14.60 0.69 5.69
N ALA A 38 -13.53 1.46 5.62
CA ALA A 38 -13.59 2.89 5.42
C ALA A 38 -12.70 3.35 4.27
N LYS A 39 -13.32 4.09 3.35
CA LYS A 39 -12.64 4.84 2.27
C LYS A 39 -12.74 6.33 2.56
N ILE A 40 -11.61 6.99 2.80
CA ILE A 40 -11.54 8.38 3.21
C ILE A 40 -10.78 9.16 2.14
N LYS A 41 -11.38 10.24 1.64
CA LYS A 41 -10.72 11.27 0.84
C LYS A 41 -10.78 12.58 1.60
N SER A 42 -9.65 13.00 2.19
CA SER A 42 -9.61 14.16 3.10
C SER A 42 -8.22 14.78 3.13
N ARG A 43 -8.14 16.10 3.31
CA ARG A 43 -6.88 16.82 3.56
C ARG A 43 -6.35 16.63 4.99
N ASP A 44 -7.17 16.07 5.89
CA ASP A 44 -6.73 15.77 7.25
C ASP A 44 -5.78 14.56 7.25
N ARG A 45 -4.50 14.81 7.47
CA ARG A 45 -3.46 13.76 7.49
C ARG A 45 -3.36 13.04 8.84
N ILE A 46 -4.16 13.41 9.84
CA ILE A 46 -4.25 12.68 11.12
C ILE A 46 -4.65 11.21 10.89
N TYR A 47 -5.37 10.93 9.82
CA TYR A 47 -5.70 9.57 9.37
C TYR A 47 -4.47 8.66 9.17
N LEU A 48 -3.28 9.22 8.95
CA LEU A 48 -2.01 8.49 8.83
C LEU A 48 -1.36 8.13 10.17
N ASN A 49 -1.94 8.55 11.31
CA ASN A 49 -1.41 8.24 12.64
C ASN A 49 -1.77 6.82 13.08
N ALA A 50 -0.87 5.86 12.84
CA ALA A 50 -1.09 4.46 13.19
C ALA A 50 -1.28 4.23 14.70
N ASP A 51 -0.54 4.95 15.56
CA ASP A 51 -0.63 4.78 17.00
C ASP A 51 -2.00 5.24 17.53
N ARG A 52 -2.63 6.24 16.89
CA ARG A 52 -4.00 6.67 17.20
C ARG A 52 -5.01 5.61 16.81
N TRP A 53 -4.90 5.07 15.60
CA TRP A 53 -5.74 3.95 15.15
C TRP A 53 -5.61 2.72 16.04
N GLU A 54 -4.39 2.31 16.37
CA GLU A 54 -4.10 1.18 17.25
C GLU A 54 -4.78 1.35 18.61
N ARG A 55 -4.64 2.52 19.23
CA ARG A 55 -5.27 2.85 20.52
C ARG A 55 -6.80 2.81 20.41
N PHE A 56 -7.34 3.43 19.37
CA PHE A 56 -8.78 3.49 19.15
C PHE A 56 -9.40 2.11 18.98
N ILE A 57 -8.82 1.27 18.11
CA ILE A 57 -9.29 -0.09 17.85
C ILE A 57 -9.18 -0.94 19.10
N SER A 58 -8.05 -0.88 19.80
CA SER A 58 -7.80 -1.67 21.01
C SER A 58 -8.78 -1.34 22.15
N GLN A 59 -9.18 -0.07 22.28
CA GLN A 59 -10.06 0.37 23.36
C GLN A 59 -11.54 0.22 23.03
N ASN A 60 -11.94 0.43 21.77
CA ASN A 60 -13.35 0.60 21.42
C ASN A 60 -13.89 -0.50 20.51
N MET A 61 -13.04 -1.13 19.69
CA MET A 61 -13.44 -2.11 18.68
C MET A 61 -12.90 -3.51 19.01
N THR A 62 -13.14 -3.98 20.24
CA THR A 62 -12.58 -5.24 20.75
C THR A 62 -13.06 -6.50 20.01
N SER A 63 -14.20 -6.40 19.32
CA SER A 63 -14.77 -7.49 18.53
C SER A 63 -14.31 -7.49 17.07
N LEU A 64 -13.44 -6.56 16.68
CA LEU A 64 -13.07 -6.34 15.29
C LEU A 64 -12.14 -7.44 14.78
N ILE A 65 -12.59 -8.10 13.72
CA ILE A 65 -11.88 -9.20 13.05
C ILE A 65 -11.24 -8.70 11.76
N ARG A 66 -11.96 -7.85 11.00
CA ARG A 66 -11.54 -7.32 9.71
C ARG A 66 -11.53 -5.79 9.74
N PHE A 67 -10.38 -5.21 9.46
CA PHE A 67 -10.18 -3.78 9.31
C PHE A 67 -9.67 -3.51 7.90
N ILE A 68 -10.49 -2.81 7.11
CA ILE A 68 -10.18 -2.35 5.78
C ILE A 68 -10.20 -0.83 5.83
N PHE A 69 -9.09 -0.23 5.44
CA PHE A 69 -8.94 1.21 5.46
C PHE A 69 -8.25 1.65 4.18
N ARG A 70 -8.75 2.73 3.58
CA ARG A 70 -8.14 3.40 2.44
C ARG A 70 -8.24 4.90 2.68
N TYR A 71 -7.11 5.58 2.75
CA TYR A 71 -7.02 7.02 2.80
C TYR A 71 -6.33 7.52 1.52
N SER A 72 -6.94 8.48 0.83
CA SER A 72 -6.39 9.08 -0.38
C SER A 72 -6.00 10.53 -0.12
N ASP A 73 -4.74 10.87 -0.45
CA ASP A 73 -4.19 12.21 -0.46
C ASP A 73 -3.85 12.59 -1.91
N ILE A 74 -4.22 13.80 -2.32
CA ILE A 74 -4.01 14.28 -3.70
C ILE A 74 -2.61 14.85 -3.80
N ILE A 75 -1.86 14.44 -4.82
CA ILE A 75 -0.50 14.91 -5.10
C ILE A 75 -0.56 16.06 -6.11
N ASP A 76 -1.04 17.23 -5.66
CA ASP A 76 -1.07 18.46 -6.45
C ASP A 76 0.15 19.36 -6.15
N ASP A 77 0.09 20.62 -6.57
CA ASP A 77 1.14 21.61 -6.27
C ASP A 77 1.12 22.12 -4.83
N GLU A 78 0.03 21.88 -4.09
CA GLU A 78 -0.09 22.16 -2.66
C GLU A 78 0.32 20.94 -1.79
N PHE A 79 0.76 19.84 -2.42
CA PHE A 79 1.17 18.65 -1.69
C PHE A 79 2.42 18.93 -0.86
N GLU A 80 2.27 18.82 0.46
CA GLU A 80 3.35 19.00 1.42
C GLU A 80 3.51 17.79 2.31
N LEU A 81 4.76 17.38 2.49
CA LEU A 81 5.13 16.37 3.48
C LEU A 81 4.94 16.92 4.88
N THR A 82 4.08 16.27 5.64
CA THR A 82 3.81 16.58 7.04
C THR A 82 4.43 15.55 7.98
N PHE A 83 4.50 15.88 9.27
CA PHE A 83 4.90 14.94 10.32
C PHE A 83 4.13 13.61 10.27
N TYR A 84 2.85 13.63 9.89
CA TYR A 84 2.02 12.42 9.85
C TYR A 84 2.50 11.37 8.84
N HIS A 85 3.15 11.80 7.75
CA HIS A 85 3.76 10.88 6.79
C HIS A 85 4.88 10.05 7.42
N SER A 86 5.60 10.59 8.41
CA SER A 86 6.63 9.83 9.12
C SER A 86 6.06 8.75 10.04
N LEU A 87 4.78 8.87 10.43
CA LEU A 87 4.11 7.91 11.32
C LEU A 87 3.59 6.67 10.60
N ILE A 88 3.57 6.65 9.26
CA ILE A 88 3.05 5.50 8.50
C ILE A 88 3.88 4.23 8.72
N ASN A 89 5.16 4.37 9.08
CA ASN A 89 6.00 3.23 9.43
C ASN A 89 5.53 2.49 10.69
N ARG A 90 4.66 3.10 11.49
CA ARG A 90 4.04 2.50 12.68
C ARG A 90 2.93 1.52 12.31
N PHE A 91 2.44 1.53 11.07
CA PHE A 91 1.53 0.48 10.56
C PHE A 91 2.21 -0.90 10.39
N THR A 92 3.48 -1.02 10.76
CA THR A 92 4.19 -2.31 10.88
C THR A 92 4.51 -2.67 12.33
N SER A 93 3.83 -2.08 13.31
CA SER A 93 3.94 -2.49 14.72
C SER A 93 3.42 -3.93 14.91
N SER A 94 3.76 -4.56 16.03
CA SER A 94 3.28 -5.91 16.36
C SER A 94 1.74 -5.98 16.34
N PHE A 95 1.05 -4.90 16.75
CA PHE A 95 -0.41 -4.83 16.71
C PHE A 95 -1.00 -5.16 15.32
N TRP A 96 -0.42 -4.60 14.26
CA TRP A 96 -0.87 -4.77 12.88
C TRP A 96 -0.45 -6.15 12.32
N ILE A 97 0.80 -6.53 12.58
CA ILE A 97 1.39 -7.80 12.13
C ILE A 97 0.65 -9.00 12.75
N ASP A 98 0.41 -8.99 14.07
CA ASP A 98 -0.24 -10.09 14.79
C ASP A 98 -1.69 -10.29 14.31
N ARG A 99 -2.35 -9.22 13.87
CA ARG A 99 -3.70 -9.25 13.26
C ARG A 99 -3.69 -9.62 11.79
N LYS A 100 -2.52 -9.76 11.17
CA LYS A 100 -2.37 -9.99 9.73
C LYS A 100 -3.09 -8.90 8.92
N TRP A 101 -2.95 -7.65 9.34
CA TRP A 101 -3.40 -6.47 8.61
C TRP A 101 -2.20 -5.78 7.99
N PHE A 102 -2.23 -5.61 6.67
CA PHE A 102 -1.09 -5.23 5.86
C PHE A 102 -1.21 -3.79 5.40
N PHE A 103 -0.11 -3.07 5.55
CA PHE A 103 -0.01 -1.72 5.04
C PHE A 103 0.48 -1.73 3.59
N LYS A 104 -0.25 -1.02 2.74
CA LYS A 104 0.04 -0.87 1.32
C LYS A 104 0.00 0.61 0.93
N LEU A 105 1.06 1.06 0.28
CA LEU A 105 1.09 2.31 -0.46
C LEU A 105 0.72 2.02 -1.91
N PHE A 106 -0.14 2.85 -2.47
CA PHE A 106 -0.64 2.69 -3.82
C PHE A 106 -0.66 4.06 -4.49
N ILE A 107 -0.02 4.17 -5.65
CA ILE A 107 -0.02 5.38 -6.48
C ILE A 107 -0.84 5.07 -7.71
N GLU A 108 -1.88 5.87 -7.93
CA GLU A 108 -2.79 5.77 -9.06
C GLU A 108 -3.17 7.17 -9.50
N GLU A 109 -2.81 7.51 -10.74
CA GLU A 109 -3.00 8.84 -11.29
C GLU A 109 -2.32 9.90 -10.43
N ASP A 110 -3.05 10.90 -9.94
CA ASP A 110 -2.57 11.98 -9.07
C ASP A 110 -2.79 11.69 -7.58
N GLU A 111 -3.18 10.47 -7.19
CA GLU A 111 -3.48 10.10 -5.81
C GLU A 111 -2.39 9.24 -5.18
N LEU A 112 -1.99 9.61 -3.95
CA LEU A 112 -1.25 8.73 -3.04
C LEU A 112 -2.21 8.10 -2.05
N ILE A 113 -2.30 6.78 -2.11
CA ILE A 113 -3.29 6.00 -1.39
C ILE A 113 -2.61 5.13 -0.35
N TYR A 114 -3.06 5.27 0.88
CA TYR A 114 -2.60 4.55 2.06
C TYR A 114 -3.67 3.55 2.45
N SER A 115 -3.33 2.26 2.42
CA SER A 115 -4.32 1.21 2.67
C SER A 115 -3.87 0.23 3.76
N ILE A 116 -4.85 -0.22 4.54
CA ILE A 116 -4.72 -1.36 5.44
C ILE A 116 -5.75 -2.39 5.04
N ARG A 117 -5.32 -3.63 4.81
CA ARG A 117 -6.23 -4.73 4.46
C ARG A 117 -5.84 -6.04 5.13
N PRO A 118 -6.79 -6.94 5.42
CA PRO A 118 -6.47 -8.29 5.86
C PRO A 118 -5.69 -9.05 4.79
N TYR A 119 -4.72 -9.87 5.22
CA TYR A 119 -3.92 -10.69 4.30
C TYR A 119 -4.78 -11.47 3.29
N GLN A 120 -5.80 -12.17 3.77
CA GLN A 120 -6.60 -13.11 2.96
C GLN A 120 -7.23 -12.47 1.72
N GLU A 121 -7.45 -11.15 1.72
CA GLU A 121 -8.03 -10.43 0.58
C GLU A 121 -6.97 -10.06 -0.47
N THR A 122 -5.71 -9.84 -0.06
CA THR A 122 -4.61 -9.71 -1.04
C THR A 122 -4.45 -10.98 -1.89
N TRP A 123 -4.77 -12.15 -1.35
CA TRP A 123 -4.68 -13.43 -2.09
C TRP A 123 -5.78 -13.61 -3.13
N ILE A 124 -6.97 -13.05 -2.91
CA ILE A 124 -8.07 -13.18 -3.87
C ILE A 124 -7.75 -12.35 -5.11
N ASP A 125 -7.26 -11.12 -4.93
CA ASP A 125 -6.78 -10.27 -6.02
C ASP A 125 -5.62 -10.96 -6.78
N PHE A 126 -4.64 -11.56 -6.08
CA PHE A 126 -3.56 -12.32 -6.74
C PHE A 126 -4.04 -13.59 -7.47
N GLN A 127 -5.10 -14.27 -7.00
CA GLN A 127 -5.62 -15.51 -7.59
C GLN A 127 -6.54 -15.26 -8.79
N GLU A 128 -7.40 -14.25 -8.74
CA GLU A 128 -8.29 -13.89 -9.84
C GLU A 128 -7.50 -13.42 -11.07
N TYR A 129 -6.37 -12.72 -10.86
CA TYR A 129 -5.49 -12.27 -11.94
C TYR A 129 -4.70 -13.41 -12.61
N LEU A 130 -4.42 -14.52 -11.92
CA LEU A 130 -3.56 -15.60 -12.45
C LEU A 130 -4.32 -16.77 -13.13
N HIS A 131 -5.65 -16.75 -13.22
CA HIS A 131 -6.47 -17.80 -13.87
C HIS A 131 -6.10 -19.24 -13.44
N ILE A 132 -5.78 -19.44 -12.16
CA ILE A 132 -5.26 -20.73 -11.66
C ILE A 132 -6.41 -21.71 -11.40
N ASN A 133 -6.38 -22.86 -12.07
CA ASN A 133 -7.35 -23.95 -11.88
C ASN A 133 -7.29 -24.57 -10.47
N GLN A 134 -8.42 -25.16 -10.03
CA GLN A 134 -8.59 -25.69 -8.66
C GLN A 134 -7.55 -26.74 -8.25
N ASP A 135 -6.99 -27.52 -9.18
CA ASP A 135 -5.99 -28.55 -8.85
C ASP A 135 -4.60 -27.99 -8.53
N THR A 136 -4.29 -26.76 -8.96
CA THR A 136 -3.03 -26.07 -8.62
C THR A 136 -3.09 -25.37 -7.27
N LYS A 137 -4.29 -25.20 -6.68
CA LYS A 137 -4.50 -24.50 -5.41
C LYS A 137 -3.81 -25.18 -4.22
N ASN A 138 -3.72 -26.50 -4.22
CA ASN A 138 -3.14 -27.26 -3.09
C ASN A 138 -1.61 -27.35 -3.15
N SER A 139 -1.00 -27.26 -4.34
CA SER A 139 0.46 -27.26 -4.52
C SER A 139 1.08 -25.87 -4.27
N ILE A 140 0.32 -24.80 -4.54
CA ILE A 140 0.79 -23.41 -4.42
C ILE A 140 0.78 -22.92 -2.96
N ASN A 141 -0.12 -23.43 -2.12
CA ASN A 141 -0.18 -23.08 -0.70
C ASN A 141 1.10 -23.46 0.06
N ASP A 142 1.79 -24.52 -0.37
CA ASP A 142 3.08 -24.95 0.21
C ASP A 142 4.28 -24.22 -0.43
N PHE A 143 4.15 -23.69 -1.65
CA PHE A 143 5.23 -22.97 -2.37
C PHE A 143 5.30 -21.46 -2.10
N LEU A 144 4.20 -20.82 -1.66
CA LEU A 144 4.16 -19.36 -1.47
C LEU A 144 4.19 -18.89 -0.01
N ASN A 145 4.40 -19.81 0.94
CA ASN A 145 4.48 -19.48 2.36
C ASN A 145 5.93 -19.26 2.89
N PRO A 146 6.73 -18.35 2.27
CA PRO A 146 7.67 -17.60 3.11
C PRO A 146 7.78 -16.09 2.83
N TYR A 147 7.12 -15.54 1.81
CA TYR A 147 7.27 -14.11 1.44
C TYR A 147 6.01 -13.31 1.76
N PHE A 148 5.78 -13.07 3.04
CA PHE A 148 4.83 -12.08 3.51
C PHE A 148 5.46 -10.70 3.33
N PRO A 149 4.99 -9.84 2.40
CA PRO A 149 5.43 -8.46 2.39
C PRO A 149 4.92 -7.79 3.66
N VAL A 150 5.83 -7.21 4.44
CA VAL A 150 5.45 -6.42 5.63
C VAL A 150 4.83 -5.10 5.17
N VAL A 151 5.37 -4.54 4.08
CA VAL A 151 4.82 -3.38 3.40
C VAL A 151 4.99 -3.51 1.89
N GLU A 152 3.93 -3.16 1.17
CA GLU A 152 3.88 -3.11 -0.30
C GLU A 152 3.81 -1.67 -0.80
N LEU A 153 4.51 -1.38 -1.90
CA LEU A 153 4.32 -0.20 -2.73
C LEU A 153 3.88 -0.67 -4.12
N SER A 154 2.72 -0.21 -4.57
CA SER A 154 2.27 -0.39 -5.96
C SER A 154 2.19 0.93 -6.69
N ILE A 155 2.58 0.92 -7.96
CA ILE A 155 2.49 2.07 -8.87
C ILE A 155 1.72 1.61 -10.10
N VAL A 156 0.52 2.16 -10.29
CA VAL A 156 -0.40 1.77 -11.36
C VAL A 156 -0.83 2.99 -12.16
N GLY A 157 -1.01 2.84 -13.47
CA GLY A 157 -1.52 3.90 -14.33
C GLY A 157 -0.49 4.99 -14.63
N SER A 158 -0.83 6.25 -14.39
CA SER A 158 0.07 7.40 -14.61
C SER A 158 1.01 7.60 -13.42
N CYS A 159 2.28 7.94 -13.69
CA CYS A 159 3.24 8.37 -12.67
C CYS A 159 3.70 9.82 -12.88
N LEU A 160 2.95 10.58 -13.69
CA LEU A 160 3.21 11.96 -14.05
C LEU A 160 2.14 12.89 -13.45
N THR A 161 2.56 14.09 -13.08
CA THR A 161 1.68 15.23 -12.75
C THR A 161 1.02 15.79 -14.01
N GLU A 162 0.07 16.72 -13.85
CA GLU A 162 -0.53 17.46 -14.98
C GLU A 162 0.51 18.21 -15.85
N ASN A 163 1.67 18.54 -15.27
CA ASN A 163 2.78 19.23 -15.94
C ASN A 163 3.84 18.26 -16.51
N ASP A 164 3.52 16.97 -16.65
CA ASP A 164 4.43 15.90 -17.09
C ASP A 164 5.67 15.70 -16.18
N GLU A 165 5.65 16.21 -14.94
CA GLU A 165 6.70 15.95 -13.97
C GLU A 165 6.49 14.62 -13.23
N PRO A 166 7.55 13.83 -12.96
CA PRO A 166 7.42 12.58 -12.22
C PRO A 166 6.91 12.78 -10.80
N LEU A 167 5.74 12.21 -10.47
CA LEU A 167 5.15 12.25 -9.12
C LEU A 167 6.10 11.67 -8.07
N ILE A 168 6.87 10.66 -8.46
CA ILE A 168 7.89 9.99 -7.65
C ILE A 168 8.85 10.99 -6.99
N ASN A 169 9.18 12.10 -7.66
CA ASN A 169 10.08 13.10 -7.11
C ASN A 169 9.48 13.83 -5.90
N LYS A 170 8.17 14.03 -5.87
CA LYS A 170 7.46 14.66 -4.74
C LYS A 170 7.33 13.70 -3.54
N ILE A 171 7.22 12.40 -3.79
CA ILE A 171 6.85 11.40 -2.77
C ILE A 171 7.98 10.43 -2.36
N ASN A 172 9.17 10.52 -2.97
CA ASN A 172 10.29 9.60 -2.67
C ASN A 172 10.66 9.54 -1.17
N PHE A 173 10.49 10.65 -0.44
CA PHE A 173 10.75 10.71 0.99
C PHE A 173 9.83 9.78 1.79
N ILE A 174 8.59 9.58 1.33
CA ILE A 174 7.62 8.67 1.95
C ILE A 174 8.14 7.24 1.85
N PHE A 175 8.76 6.89 0.72
CA PHE A 175 9.38 5.58 0.51
C PHE A 175 10.54 5.34 1.48
N ASN A 176 11.37 6.36 1.73
CA ASN A 176 12.46 6.27 2.71
C ASN A 176 11.96 6.09 4.15
N MET A 177 10.82 6.69 4.48
CA MET A 177 10.19 6.55 5.80
C MET A 177 9.57 5.17 5.99
N THR A 178 9.16 4.55 4.90
CA THR A 178 8.41 3.29 4.91
C THR A 178 9.35 2.12 4.65
N LYS A 179 9.28 1.07 5.48
CA LYS A 179 10.08 -0.14 5.26
C LYS A 179 9.46 -1.03 4.18
N VAL A 180 9.36 -0.51 2.96
CA VAL A 180 8.81 -1.22 1.81
C VAL A 180 9.66 -2.46 1.54
N THR A 181 8.99 -3.61 1.49
CA THR A 181 9.61 -4.91 1.24
C THR A 181 9.25 -5.49 -0.12
N TYR A 182 8.12 -5.05 -0.68
CA TYR A 182 7.63 -5.47 -1.99
C TYR A 182 7.26 -4.26 -2.84
N LEU A 183 7.74 -4.28 -4.09
CA LEU A 183 7.46 -3.26 -5.09
C LEU A 183 6.73 -3.90 -6.26
N ASP A 184 5.64 -3.29 -6.66
CA ASP A 184 4.82 -3.70 -7.79
C ASP A 184 4.61 -2.52 -8.74
N ILE A 185 4.97 -2.69 -10.01
CA ILE A 185 4.87 -1.62 -11.00
C ILE A 185 4.10 -2.13 -12.22
N GLU A 186 2.96 -1.48 -12.46
CA GLU A 186 2.10 -1.62 -13.63
C GLU A 186 1.80 -0.22 -14.18
N CYS A 187 2.84 0.45 -14.68
CA CYS A 187 2.78 1.84 -15.11
C CYS A 187 3.51 1.99 -16.44
N ASP A 188 2.78 2.20 -17.53
CA ASP A 188 3.33 2.28 -18.90
C ASP A 188 4.30 3.45 -19.09
N GLN A 189 4.08 4.54 -18.35
CA GLN A 189 4.92 5.74 -18.37
C GLN A 189 6.20 5.61 -17.54
N MET A 190 6.37 4.51 -16.79
CA MET A 190 7.56 4.28 -15.98
C MET A 190 8.80 4.25 -16.86
N THR A 191 9.70 5.22 -16.67
CA THR A 191 11.02 5.23 -17.31
C THR A 191 12.04 4.50 -16.43
N VAL A 192 13.16 4.10 -17.04
CA VAL A 192 14.26 3.48 -16.28
C VAL A 192 14.83 4.41 -15.21
N SER A 193 14.90 5.72 -15.49
CA SER A 193 15.36 6.72 -14.52
C SER A 193 14.42 6.85 -13.31
N MET A 194 13.11 6.82 -13.54
CA MET A 194 12.11 6.82 -12.46
C MET A 194 12.23 5.56 -11.62
N LEU A 195 12.34 4.38 -12.26
CA LEU A 195 12.55 3.12 -11.57
C LEU A 195 13.80 3.17 -10.69
N ILE A 196 14.94 3.59 -11.24
CA ILE A 196 16.20 3.73 -10.46
C ILE A 196 16.01 4.66 -9.25
N THR A 197 15.28 5.77 -9.42
CA THR A 197 14.97 6.72 -8.34
C THR A 197 14.15 6.07 -7.22
N ILE A 198 13.11 5.29 -7.58
CA ILE A 198 12.34 4.51 -6.62
C ILE A 198 13.25 3.51 -5.91
N LEU A 199 13.98 2.69 -6.67
CA LEU A 199 14.82 1.63 -6.15
C LEU A 199 15.87 2.14 -5.16
N HIS A 200 16.51 3.28 -5.45
CA HIS A 200 17.44 3.92 -4.51
C HIS A 200 16.80 4.32 -3.17
N SER A 201 15.49 4.54 -3.14
CA SER A 201 14.75 4.88 -1.92
C SER A 201 14.26 3.64 -1.15
N LEU A 202 14.24 2.45 -1.78
CA LEU A 202 13.70 1.21 -1.19
C LEU A 202 14.80 0.28 -0.67
N ILE A 203 15.53 0.71 0.35
CA ILE A 203 16.68 -0.05 0.90
C ILE A 203 16.32 -1.41 1.55
N ASN A 204 15.04 -1.66 1.84
CA ASN A 204 14.56 -2.90 2.46
C ASN A 204 13.85 -3.83 1.45
N LEU A 205 13.91 -3.51 0.16
CA LEU A 205 13.21 -4.23 -0.88
C LEU A 205 13.77 -5.65 -1.03
N ASN A 206 12.90 -6.66 -0.97
CA ASN A 206 13.28 -8.06 -1.16
C ASN A 206 12.67 -8.68 -2.43
N SER A 207 11.60 -8.11 -2.93
CA SER A 207 10.81 -8.66 -4.03
C SER A 207 10.30 -7.53 -4.93
N ILE A 208 10.35 -7.76 -6.23
CA ILE A 208 9.87 -6.80 -7.23
C ILE A 208 9.04 -7.51 -8.32
N ARG A 209 7.93 -6.88 -8.71
CA ARG A 209 7.16 -7.24 -9.91
C ARG A 209 7.14 -6.05 -10.86
N LEU A 210 7.45 -6.31 -12.13
CA LEU A 210 7.41 -5.33 -13.20
C LEU A 210 6.52 -5.89 -14.32
N SER A 211 5.43 -5.19 -14.61
CA SER A 211 4.47 -5.56 -15.65
C SER A 211 4.45 -4.58 -16.83
N ASN A 212 5.47 -3.72 -16.95
CA ASN A 212 5.62 -2.79 -18.07
C ASN A 212 6.57 -3.35 -19.14
N SER A 213 6.01 -3.67 -20.32
CA SER A 213 6.75 -4.19 -21.47
C SER A 213 7.69 -3.16 -22.12
N ALA A 214 7.33 -1.88 -22.15
CA ALA A 214 8.16 -0.80 -22.70
C ALA A 214 9.40 -0.54 -21.83
N LEU A 215 9.26 -0.58 -20.50
CA LEU A 215 10.37 -0.47 -19.56
C LEU A 215 11.36 -1.63 -19.76
N CYS A 216 10.86 -2.85 -19.91
CA CYS A 216 11.68 -4.03 -20.18
C CYS A 216 12.49 -3.86 -21.49
N GLN A 217 11.85 -3.37 -22.56
CA GLN A 217 12.53 -3.10 -23.83
C GLN A 217 13.62 -2.02 -23.71
N GLN A 218 13.35 -0.93 -23.00
CA GLN A 218 14.34 0.14 -22.78
C GLN A 218 15.59 -0.36 -22.04
N MET A 219 15.39 -1.20 -21.01
CA MET A 219 16.49 -1.79 -20.25
C MET A 219 17.36 -2.73 -21.09
N ASP A 220 16.77 -3.43 -22.07
CA ASP A 220 17.56 -4.26 -22.99
C ASP A 220 18.36 -3.45 -24.02
N LEU A 221 17.91 -2.23 -24.34
CA LEU A 221 18.61 -1.33 -25.26
C LEU A 221 19.73 -0.53 -24.57
N CYS A 222 19.58 -0.18 -23.28
CA CYS A 222 20.57 0.64 -22.56
C CYS A 222 21.52 -0.18 -21.68
N ILE A 223 22.76 -0.38 -22.15
CA ILE A 223 23.80 -1.13 -21.42
C ILE A 223 24.07 -0.54 -20.03
N ARG A 224 24.13 0.80 -19.90
CA ARG A 224 24.43 1.46 -18.62
C ARG A 224 23.35 1.17 -17.58
N ASP A 225 22.09 1.35 -17.96
CA ASP A 225 20.99 1.19 -17.01
C ASP A 225 20.78 -0.28 -16.64
N LYS A 226 21.02 -1.20 -17.58
CA LYS A 226 21.07 -2.64 -17.32
C LYS A 226 22.13 -2.98 -16.28
N ILE A 227 23.32 -2.37 -16.35
CA ILE A 227 24.38 -2.56 -15.34
C ILE A 227 23.93 -2.03 -13.97
N ILE A 228 23.37 -0.82 -13.91
CA ILE A 228 22.91 -0.22 -12.65
C ILE A 228 21.79 -1.06 -12.02
N PHE A 229 20.81 -1.46 -12.81
CA PHE A 229 19.71 -2.31 -12.35
C PHE A 229 20.21 -3.66 -11.85
N ASN A 230 21.08 -4.34 -12.60
CA ASN A 230 21.67 -5.60 -12.17
C ASN A 230 22.51 -5.45 -10.88
N ALA A 231 23.27 -4.37 -10.75
CA ALA A 231 24.00 -4.06 -9.52
C ALA A 231 23.03 -3.90 -8.33
N PHE A 232 21.93 -3.18 -8.53
CA PHE A 232 20.89 -3.01 -7.51
C PHE A 232 20.25 -4.34 -7.09
N LEU A 233 19.86 -5.18 -8.05
CA LEU A 233 19.29 -6.51 -7.77
C LEU A 233 20.22 -7.36 -6.91
N ASN A 234 21.51 -7.35 -7.24
CA ASN A 234 22.53 -8.09 -6.51
C ASN A 234 22.76 -7.53 -5.10
N MET A 235 22.76 -6.20 -4.93
CA MET A 235 22.97 -5.55 -3.63
C MET A 235 21.82 -5.77 -2.65
N ASN A 236 20.57 -5.80 -3.14
CA ASN A 236 19.39 -5.89 -2.28
C ASN A 236 18.91 -7.32 -2.03
N LYS A 237 19.69 -8.33 -2.46
CA LYS A 237 19.33 -9.75 -2.34
C LYS A 237 17.92 -10.04 -2.87
N ILE A 238 17.54 -9.39 -3.97
CA ILE A 238 16.20 -9.55 -4.53
C ILE A 238 16.04 -11.01 -4.93
N SER A 239 15.12 -11.68 -4.25
CA SER A 239 14.95 -13.14 -4.38
C SER A 239 13.96 -13.51 -5.48
N LYS A 240 13.16 -12.54 -5.94
CA LYS A 240 12.13 -12.75 -6.94
C LYS A 240 11.94 -11.52 -7.83
N ILE A 241 12.04 -11.76 -9.14
CA ILE A 241 11.68 -10.81 -10.19
C ILE A 241 10.65 -11.52 -11.05
N THR A 242 9.46 -10.93 -11.16
CA THR A 242 8.46 -11.37 -12.13
C THR A 242 8.38 -10.30 -13.21
N LEU A 243 8.77 -10.65 -14.44
CA LEU A 243 8.52 -9.84 -15.63
C LEU A 243 7.27 -10.39 -16.31
N GLN A 244 6.25 -9.56 -16.47
CA GLN A 244 5.09 -9.88 -17.30
C GLN A 244 5.21 -9.11 -18.62
N THR A 245 5.24 -9.84 -19.72
CA THR A 245 5.20 -9.33 -21.09
C THR A 245 3.82 -9.48 -21.67
#